data_AF-A0A1I0C7P9-F1
#
_entry.id   AF-A0A1I0C7P9-F1
#
_cell.length_a   1.000
_cell.length_b   1.000
_cell.length_c   1.000
_cell.angle_alpha   90.00
_cell.angle_beta   90.00
_cell.angle_gamma   90.00
#
_symmetry.space_group_name_H-M   'P 1'
#
loop_
_entity.id
_entity.type
_entity.pdbx_description
1 polymer ?
#
loop_
_entity_poly.entity_id
_entity_poly.type
_entity_poly.pdbx_seq_one_letter_code
_entity_poly.pdbx_strand_id
1 'polypeptide(L)'
;MRYIEGIHRKSKIALPEYVDDYVTEDNPVRIIDAFVETIDLGELGFKNATPKERGRPGYNPKDLLKLYIYGYMNKITSSRK
;
A
#
# COMPACT_ATOMS: atom_id res chain seq x y z
N MET A 1 -8.25 8.70 14.45
CA MET A 1 -7.01 7.89 14.60
C MET A 1 -6.43 7.68 13.22
N ARG A 2 -5.15 7.99 13.03
CA ARG A 2 -4.55 8.08 11.70
C ARG A 2 -3.44 7.05 11.55
N TYR A 3 -3.32 6.48 10.35
CA TYR A 3 -2.10 5.83 9.90
C TYR A 3 -1.11 6.89 9.42
N ILE A 4 0.15 6.49 9.21
CA ILE A 4 1.12 7.32 8.50
C ILE A 4 0.61 7.51 7.07
N GLU A 5 0.29 8.75 6.70
CA GLU A 5 -0.10 9.11 5.34
C GLU A 5 1.17 9.42 4.52
N GLY A 6 1.33 8.71 3.40
CA GLY A 6 2.37 8.98 2.41
C GLY A 6 1.90 9.97 1.33
N ILE A 7 2.75 10.18 0.32
CA ILE A 7 2.37 10.92 -0.88
C ILE A 7 1.37 10.07 -1.67
N HIS A 8 0.20 10.63 -1.97
CA HIS A 8 -0.80 9.94 -2.77
C HIS A 8 -0.34 9.85 -4.22
N ARG A 9 -0.63 8.74 -4.92
CA ARG A 9 -0.17 8.53 -6.31
C ARG A 9 -0.65 9.61 -7.29
N LYS A 10 -1.81 10.19 -7.00
CA LYS A 10 -2.42 11.32 -7.76
C LYS A 10 -2.02 12.69 -7.21
N SER A 11 -1.04 12.75 -6.30
CA SER A 11 -0.47 14.03 -5.86
C SER A 11 0.51 14.52 -6.91
N LYS A 12 0.48 15.83 -7.18
CA LYS A 12 1.43 16.44 -8.10
C LYS A 12 2.85 16.38 -7.53
N ILE A 13 3.80 15.85 -8.29
CA ILE A 13 5.25 15.96 -8.01
C ILE A 13 5.93 16.77 -9.13
N ALA A 14 7.22 17.07 -8.97
CA ALA A 14 7.91 17.98 -9.88
C ALA A 14 8.08 17.39 -11.29
N LEU A 15 8.51 16.13 -11.39
CA LEU A 15 8.66 15.36 -12.63
C LEU A 15 8.50 13.86 -12.29
N PRO A 16 7.51 13.15 -12.87
CA PRO A 16 6.41 13.54 -13.77
C PRO A 16 5.39 14.41 -13.03
N GLU A 17 4.27 14.77 -13.66
CA GLU A 17 3.22 15.47 -12.92
C GLU A 17 2.68 14.61 -11.78
N TYR A 18 2.46 13.32 -11.98
CA TYR A 18 1.99 12.41 -10.93
C TYR A 18 2.86 11.16 -10.83
N VAL A 19 2.91 10.56 -9.63
CA VAL A 19 3.54 9.24 -9.46
C VAL A 19 2.81 8.18 -10.28
N ASP A 20 1.48 8.30 -10.43
CA ASP A 20 0.66 7.37 -11.22
C ASP A 20 1.03 7.35 -12.70
N ASP A 21 1.64 8.41 -13.22
CA ASP A 21 2.07 8.50 -14.64
C ASP A 21 3.20 7.50 -14.96
N TYR A 22 3.92 7.02 -13.94
CA TYR A 22 4.92 5.95 -14.12
C TYR A 22 4.30 4.54 -14.19
N VAL A 23 3.01 4.39 -13.91
CA VAL A 23 2.35 3.08 -13.82
C VAL A 23 1.51 2.88 -15.08
N THR A 24 1.94 1.97 -15.95
CA THR A 24 1.18 1.61 -17.16
C THR A 24 -0.21 1.05 -16.82
N GLU A 25 -1.14 1.11 -17.77
CA GLU A 25 -2.51 0.59 -17.59
C GLU A 25 -2.52 -0.92 -17.31
N ASP A 26 -1.65 -1.68 -17.97
CA ASP A 26 -1.54 -3.13 -17.79
C ASP A 26 -0.65 -3.54 -16.60
N ASN A 27 -0.21 -2.59 -15.78
CA ASN A 27 0.69 -2.91 -14.67
C ASN A 27 -0.03 -3.71 -13.58
N PRO A 28 0.53 -4.85 -13.12
CA PRO A 28 -0.11 -5.70 -12.12
C PRO A 28 -0.38 -4.99 -10.77
N VAL A 29 0.36 -3.92 -10.46
CA VAL A 29 0.11 -3.10 -9.26
C VAL A 29 -1.32 -2.57 -9.20
N ARG A 30 -1.96 -2.31 -10.35
CA ARG A 30 -3.36 -1.86 -10.40
C ARG A 30 -4.33 -2.92 -9.89
N ILE A 31 -4.10 -4.19 -10.24
CA ILE A 31 -4.90 -5.33 -9.73
C ILE A 31 -4.66 -5.53 -8.23
N ILE A 32 -3.40 -5.45 -7.78
CA ILE A 32 -3.07 -5.58 -6.35
C ILE A 32 -3.79 -4.51 -5.53
N ASP A 33 -3.76 -3.26 -6.01
CA ASP A 33 -4.40 -2.14 -5.33
C ASP A 33 -5.93 -2.31 -5.28
N ALA A 34 -6.57 -2.62 -6.41
CA ALA A 34 -8.01 -2.85 -6.47
C ALA A 34 -8.44 -4.02 -5.58
N PHE A 35 -7.70 -5.13 -5.61
CA PHE A 35 -7.97 -6.31 -4.80
C PHE A 35 -7.88 -6.00 -3.30
N VAL A 36 -6.77 -5.41 -2.84
CA VAL A 36 -6.59 -5.12 -1.42
C VAL A 36 -7.59 -4.08 -0.91
N GLU A 37 -8.04 -3.16 -1.77
CA GLU A 37 -9.03 -2.17 -1.36
C GLU A 37 -10.40 -2.81 -1.02
N THR A 38 -10.77 -3.89 -1.72
CA THR A 38 -12.04 -4.62 -1.48
C THR A 38 -12.06 -5.49 -0.23
N ILE A 39 -10.90 -5.72 0.41
CA ILE A 39 -10.78 -6.64 1.55
C ILE A 39 -11.00 -5.90 2.87
N ASP A 40 -11.83 -6.47 3.74
CA ASP A 40 -11.90 -6.10 5.15
C ASP A 40 -10.82 -6.84 5.96
N LEU A 41 -9.76 -6.11 6.33
CA LEU A 41 -8.66 -6.69 7.11
C LEU A 41 -9.05 -6.97 8.57
N GLY A 42 -10.08 -6.29 9.09
CA GLY A 42 -10.62 -6.55 10.42
C GLY A 42 -11.29 -7.92 10.49
N GLU A 43 -12.15 -8.22 9.51
CA GLU A 43 -12.81 -9.53 9.40
C GLU A 43 -11.82 -10.67 9.18
N LEU A 44 -10.73 -10.42 8.45
CA LEU A 44 -9.65 -11.40 8.25
C LEU A 44 -8.75 -11.60 9.49
N GLY A 45 -9.01 -10.90 10.60
CA GLY A 45 -8.28 -11.08 11.85
C GLY A 45 -6.91 -10.41 11.90
N PHE A 46 -6.65 -9.38 11.07
CA PHE A 46 -5.43 -8.60 11.17
C PHE A 46 -5.42 -7.81 12.49
N LYS A 47 -4.47 -8.13 13.37
CA LYS A 47 -4.35 -7.53 14.72
C LYS A 47 -4.19 -6.00 14.74
N ASN A 48 -3.67 -5.42 13.67
CA ASN A 48 -3.42 -3.98 13.53
C ASN A 48 -4.38 -3.29 12.53
N ALA A 49 -5.49 -3.94 12.17
CA ALA A 49 -6.50 -3.40 11.25
C ALA A 49 -7.19 -2.14 11.78
N THR A 50 -7.18 -1.94 13.11
CA THR A 50 -7.67 -0.72 13.75
C THR A 50 -6.49 0.12 14.24
N PRO A 51 -6.41 1.41 13.89
CA PRO A 51 -5.33 2.26 14.36
C PRO A 51 -5.46 2.50 15.88
N LYS A 52 -4.32 2.60 16.57
CA LYS A 52 -4.28 2.83 18.02
C LYS A 52 -4.74 4.25 18.37
N GLU A 53 -5.37 4.40 19.54
CA GLU A 53 -5.84 5.71 20.01
C GLU A 53 -4.70 6.67 20.39
N ARG A 54 -3.60 6.13 20.93
CA ARG A 54 -2.45 6.88 21.44
C ARG A 54 -1.14 6.32 20.92
N GLY A 55 -0.13 7.19 20.86
CA GLY A 55 1.23 6.87 20.43
C GLY A 55 1.48 7.22 18.97
N ARG A 56 2.60 6.71 18.42
CA ARG A 56 2.97 6.95 17.03
C ARG A 56 2.00 6.23 16.08
N PRO A 57 1.44 6.92 15.07
CA PRO A 57 0.70 6.29 13.98
C PRO A 57 1.49 5.11 13.39
N GLY A 58 0.82 3.98 13.21
CA GLY A 58 1.37 2.85 12.47
C GLY A 58 1.25 3.06 10.96
N TYR A 59 1.90 2.21 10.18
CA TYR A 59 1.59 2.07 8.76
C TYR A 59 0.20 1.45 8.57
N ASN A 60 -0.46 1.78 7.46
CA ASN A 60 -1.73 1.17 7.10
C ASN A 60 -1.50 -0.32 6.73
N PRO A 61 -2.20 -1.28 7.37
CA PRO A 61 -2.10 -2.69 7.02
C PRO A 61 -2.41 -3.02 5.56
N LYS A 62 -3.31 -2.25 4.90
CA LYS A 62 -3.57 -2.41 3.47
C LYS A 62 -2.33 -2.12 2.63
N ASP A 63 -1.58 -1.07 2.96
CA ASP A 63 -0.35 -0.72 2.23
C ASP A 63 0.73 -1.79 2.41
N LEU A 64 0.88 -2.32 3.64
CA LEU A 64 1.80 -3.42 3.92
C LEU A 64 1.42 -4.70 3.16
N LEU A 65 0.12 -5.01 3.04
CA LEU A 65 -0.36 -6.16 2.28
C LEU A 65 -0.11 -5.99 0.78
N LYS A 66 -0.35 -4.79 0.21
CA LYS A 66 -0.02 -4.47 -1.18
C LYS A 66 1.47 -4.73 -1.47
N LEU A 67 2.35 -4.26 -0.59
CA LEU A 67 3.80 -4.49 -0.69
C LEU A 67 4.17 -5.97 -0.60
N TYR A 68 3.55 -6.72 0.32
CA TYR A 68 3.80 -8.15 0.47
C TYR A 68 3.42 -8.93 -0.79
N ILE A 69 2.22 -8.69 -1.34
CA ILE A 69 1.75 -9.33 -2.58
C ILE A 69 2.67 -8.97 -3.75
N TYR A 70 3.02 -7.69 -3.89
CA TYR A 70 3.93 -7.25 -4.94
C TYR A 70 5.30 -7.95 -4.85
N GLY A 71 5.90 -8.00 -3.66
CA GLY A 71 7.17 -8.68 -3.44
C GLY A 71 7.10 -10.17 -3.78
N TYR A 72 6.01 -10.83 -3.36
CA TYR A 72 5.77 -12.24 -3.69
C TYR A 72 5.64 -12.48 -5.20
N MET A 73 4.82 -11.69 -5.91
CA MET A 73 4.64 -11.79 -7.36
C MET A 73 5.94 -11.59 -8.14
N ASN A 74 6.80 -10.68 -7.66
CA ASN A 74 8.09 -10.38 -8.30
C ASN A 74 9.24 -11.26 -7.79
N LYS A 75 8.96 -12.28 -6.96
CA LYS A 75 9.97 -13.16 -6.34
C LYS A 75 11.06 -12.38 -5.58
N ILE A 76 10.71 -11.23 -5.03
CA ILE A 76 11.58 -10.39 -4.21
C ILE A 76 11.52 -10.90 -2.78
N THR A 77 12.53 -11.67 -2.37
CA THR A 77 12.60 -12.32 -1.05
C THR A 77 13.31 -11.49 0.01
N SER A 78 13.99 -10.42 -0.40
CA SER A 78 14.75 -9.55 0.49
C SER A 78 14.85 -8.15 -0.08
N SER A 79 14.70 -7.15 0.78
CA SER A 79 14.96 -5.75 0.45
C SER A 79 16.46 -5.39 0.47
N ARG A 80 17.34 -6.35 0.74
CA ARG A 80 18.79 -6.15 0.95
C ARG A 80 19.65 -6.46 -0.27
N LYS A 81 19.04 -6.69 -1.44
CA LYS A 81 19.77 -6.82 -2.71
C LYS A 81 19.88 -5.47 -3.39
#